data_AF-A0A2H0LUF8-F1
#
_entry.id   AF-A0A2H0LUF8-F1
#
_cell.length_a   1.000
_cell.length_b   1.000
_cell.length_c   1.000
_cell.angle_alpha   90.00
_cell.angle_beta   90.00
_cell.angle_gamma   90.00
#
_symmetry.space_group_name_H-M   'P 1'
#
loop_
_entity.id
_entity.type
_entity.pdbx_description
1 polymer ?
#
loop_
_entity_poly.entity_id
_entity_poly.type
_entity_poly.pdbx_seq_one_letter_code
_entity_poly.pdbx_strand_id
1 'polypeptide(L)'
;MVNNRGVVLVFSLLLTPILSSLLGALYLNAVSESLQANQYANSTRAFWLAEAGLATVKANPGLGAASGSLGGANYTYNVPSPQLVTGTTNYWIVTSTGTVSLPSGVNISRTLSTTVKTGAIDSSKFPYAIDTTADLVIRGNVTINGVAKENDATINFANMFGISKTTMEAGATHLYTDSNFAAPVDGITWVNVASGNNFAIAGNLEGSGILIINGDVRISGTIVFDGIIYVIGALTMTGTITTNGSVIAESSLTADTELMGTVNVNYDLTQIESALAYVQLLNKQIVSWREE
;
A
#
# COMPACT_ATOMS: atom_id res chain seq x y z
N MET A 1 36.51 -78.74 38.39
CA MET A 1 36.81 -77.91 37.20
C MET A 1 35.55 -77.13 36.85
N VAL A 2 35.55 -75.81 37.07
CA VAL A 2 34.44 -74.96 36.63
C VAL A 2 34.41 -75.03 35.10
N ASN A 3 33.25 -75.38 34.53
CA ASN A 3 33.09 -75.45 33.08
C ASN A 3 33.04 -74.02 32.53
N ASN A 4 34.21 -73.44 32.29
CA ASN A 4 34.37 -72.06 31.81
C ASN A 4 33.56 -71.76 30.54
N ARG A 5 33.22 -72.79 29.75
CA ARG A 5 32.38 -72.65 28.55
C ARG A 5 30.91 -72.38 28.89
N GLY A 6 30.38 -72.95 29.98
CA GLY A 6 28.99 -72.73 30.42
C GLY A 6 28.77 -71.35 31.03
N VAL A 7 29.76 -70.84 31.77
CA VAL A 7 29.73 -69.49 32.36
C VAL A 7 29.74 -68.41 31.27
N VAL A 8 30.59 -68.58 30.25
CA VAL A 8 30.63 -67.66 29.09
C VAL A 8 29.29 -67.65 28.34
N LEU A 9 28.66 -68.81 28.16
CA LEU A 9 27.35 -68.89 27.50
C LEU A 9 26.27 -68.14 28.28
N VAL A 10 26.15 -68.36 29.59
CA VAL A 10 25.18 -67.68 30.45
C VAL A 10 25.42 -66.16 30.48
N PHE A 11 26.69 -65.74 30.57
CA PHE A 11 27.04 -64.32 30.55
C PHE A 11 26.70 -63.68 29.20
N SER A 12 27.01 -64.33 28.07
CA SER A 12 26.65 -63.85 26.74
C SER A 12 25.13 -63.79 26.52
N LEU A 13 24.38 -64.76 27.07
CA LEU A 13 22.93 -64.80 27.00
C LEU A 13 22.27 -63.69 27.82
N LEU A 14 22.87 -63.28 28.95
CA LEU A 14 22.40 -62.15 29.75
C LEU A 14 22.84 -60.79 29.18
N LEU A 15 24.03 -60.73 28.59
CA LEU A 15 24.59 -59.50 28.02
C LEU A 15 23.83 -59.06 26.75
N THR A 16 23.44 -60.02 25.91
CA THR A 16 22.73 -59.75 24.64
C THR A 16 21.41 -58.98 24.84
N PRO A 17 20.46 -59.38 25.69
CA PRO A 17 19.21 -58.63 25.89
C PRO A 17 19.45 -57.27 26.54
N ILE A 18 20.50 -57.11 27.37
CA ILE A 18 20.88 -55.82 27.96
C ILE A 18 21.40 -54.86 26.88
N LEU A 19 22.27 -55.32 25.98
CA LEU A 19 22.73 -54.48 24.87
C LEU A 19 21.60 -54.19 23.87
N SER A 20 20.75 -55.16 23.58
CA SER A 20 19.60 -54.96 22.68
C SER A 20 18.60 -53.95 23.24
N SER A 21 18.34 -53.97 24.55
CA SER A 21 17.45 -52.97 25.18
C SER A 21 18.08 -51.58 25.18
N LEU A 22 19.39 -51.47 25.41
CA LEU A 22 20.12 -50.21 25.33
C LEU A 22 20.13 -49.64 23.91
N LEU A 23 20.40 -50.47 22.90
CA LEU A 23 20.34 -50.08 21.49
C LEU A 23 18.95 -49.64 21.07
N GLY A 24 17.90 -50.34 21.54
CA GLY A 24 16.51 -49.94 21.34
C GLY A 24 16.20 -48.56 21.93
N ALA A 25 16.65 -48.30 23.16
CA ALA A 25 16.48 -46.99 23.81
C ALA A 25 17.21 -45.87 23.07
N LEU A 26 18.46 -46.10 22.62
CA LEU A 26 19.23 -45.13 21.83
C LEU A 26 18.55 -44.83 20.48
N TYR A 27 18.03 -45.86 19.81
CA TYR A 27 17.31 -45.70 18.55
C TYR A 27 16.04 -44.85 18.72
N LEU A 28 15.23 -45.12 19.75
CA LEU A 28 14.02 -44.34 20.03
C LEU A 28 14.34 -42.87 20.34
N ASN A 29 15.42 -42.61 21.09
CA ASN A 29 15.88 -41.25 21.35
C ASN A 29 16.30 -40.54 20.06
N ALA A 30 17.08 -41.20 19.20
CA ALA A 30 17.52 -40.62 17.93
C ALA A 30 16.35 -40.32 16.98
N VAL A 31 15.33 -41.20 16.92
CA VAL A 31 14.12 -40.95 16.12
C VAL A 31 13.32 -39.78 16.69
N SER A 32 13.15 -39.72 18.03
CA SER A 32 12.45 -38.61 18.68
C SER A 32 13.15 -37.26 18.44
N GLU A 33 14.47 -37.23 18.57
CA GLU A 33 15.28 -36.03 18.31
C GLU A 33 15.20 -35.59 16.85
N SER A 34 15.27 -36.53 15.91
CA SER A 34 15.09 -36.24 14.48
C SER A 34 13.71 -35.67 14.17
N LEU A 35 12.65 -36.21 14.80
CA LEU A 35 11.29 -35.68 14.62
C LEU A 35 11.16 -34.28 15.21
N GLN A 36 11.69 -34.03 16.40
CA GLN A 36 11.70 -32.70 17.01
C GLN A 36 12.50 -31.69 16.19
N ALA A 37 13.68 -32.08 15.69
CA ALA A 37 14.50 -31.23 14.83
C ALA A 37 13.78 -30.88 13.51
N ASN A 38 13.09 -31.85 12.89
CA ASN A 38 12.32 -31.60 11.68
C ASN A 38 11.09 -30.72 11.95
N GLN A 39 10.39 -30.93 13.07
CA GLN A 39 9.28 -30.06 13.47
C GLN A 39 9.76 -28.63 13.73
N TYR A 40 10.88 -28.47 14.43
CA TYR A 40 11.50 -27.17 14.66
C TYR A 40 11.86 -26.48 13.33
N ALA A 41 12.56 -27.17 12.42
CA ALA A 41 12.93 -26.63 11.13
C ALA A 41 11.71 -26.21 10.29
N ASN A 42 10.66 -27.03 10.25
CA ASN A 42 9.43 -26.68 9.52
C ASN A 42 8.65 -25.54 10.20
N SER A 43 8.71 -25.45 11.53
CA SER A 43 8.15 -24.34 12.29
C SER A 43 8.86 -23.02 11.98
N THR A 44 10.20 -23.03 11.91
CA THR A 44 10.99 -21.86 11.49
C THR A 44 10.69 -21.46 10.04
N ARG A 45 10.50 -22.44 9.14
CA ARG A 45 10.09 -22.15 7.75
C ARG A 45 8.70 -21.52 7.70
N ALA A 46 7.73 -22.01 8.48
CA ALA A 46 6.40 -21.41 8.58
C ALA A 46 6.48 -19.97 9.10
N PHE A 47 7.37 -19.68 10.05
CA PHE A 47 7.63 -18.33 10.53
C PHE A 47 8.14 -17.41 9.42
N TRP A 48 9.16 -17.83 8.66
CA TRP A 48 9.68 -17.03 7.53
C TRP A 48 8.65 -16.83 6.41
N LEU A 49 7.77 -17.80 6.17
CA LEU A 49 6.66 -17.64 5.23
C LEU A 49 5.67 -16.55 5.71
N ALA A 50 5.37 -16.50 7.01
CA ALA A 50 4.54 -15.44 7.58
C ALA A 50 5.22 -14.06 7.44
N GLU A 51 6.53 -13.97 7.69
CA GLU A 51 7.28 -12.71 7.48
C GLU A 51 7.26 -12.27 6.02
N ALA A 52 7.39 -13.20 5.07
CA ALA A 52 7.30 -12.88 3.65
C ALA A 52 5.91 -12.35 3.25
N GLY A 53 4.84 -12.89 3.82
CA GLY A 53 3.50 -12.34 3.65
C GLY A 53 3.40 -10.90 4.13
N LEU A 54 3.90 -10.62 5.34
CA LEU A 54 3.93 -9.25 5.89
C LEU A 54 4.74 -8.29 5.00
N ALA A 55 5.90 -8.72 4.53
CA ALA A 55 6.73 -7.94 3.62
C ALA A 55 6.02 -7.62 2.30
N THR A 56 5.27 -8.59 1.76
CA THR A 56 4.48 -8.44 0.53
C THR A 56 3.39 -7.37 0.70
N VAL A 57 2.63 -7.41 1.79
CA VAL A 57 1.57 -6.42 2.05
C VAL A 57 2.16 -5.03 2.32
N LYS A 58 3.30 -4.95 3.01
CA LYS A 58 3.99 -3.67 3.22
C LYS A 58 4.41 -3.04 1.89
N ALA A 59 4.94 -3.85 0.97
CA ALA A 59 5.36 -3.40 -0.36
C ALA A 59 4.19 -2.99 -1.26
N ASN A 60 3.01 -3.59 -1.09
CA ASN A 60 1.82 -3.25 -1.87
C ASN A 60 1.28 -1.86 -1.45
N PRO A 61 1.21 -0.85 -2.34
CA PRO A 61 0.73 0.50 -2.03
C PRO A 61 -0.57 0.51 -1.22
N GLY A 62 -1.56 -0.32 -1.58
CA GLY A 62 -2.90 -0.32 -0.97
C GLY A 62 -3.03 -0.91 0.44
N LEU A 63 -1.98 -1.50 1.03
CA LEU A 63 -2.13 -2.42 2.19
C LEU A 63 -3.22 -3.48 1.91
N GLY A 64 -3.17 -4.12 0.74
CA GLY A 64 -4.14 -5.13 0.35
C GLY A 64 -3.86 -6.51 0.95
N ALA A 65 -4.86 -7.40 0.90
CA ALA A 65 -4.66 -8.81 1.14
C ALA A 65 -3.61 -9.40 0.17
N ALA A 66 -2.87 -10.41 0.62
CA ALA A 66 -1.88 -11.09 -0.21
C ALA A 66 -1.76 -12.56 0.18
N SER A 67 -1.69 -13.44 -0.81
CA SER A 67 -1.45 -14.86 -0.61
C SER A 67 -0.46 -15.36 -1.65
N GLY A 68 0.37 -16.33 -1.29
CA GLY A 68 1.40 -16.82 -2.19
C GLY A 68 2.12 -18.05 -1.68
N SER A 69 3.17 -18.44 -2.39
CA SER A 69 4.03 -19.55 -2.00
C SER A 69 5.50 -19.24 -2.28
N LEU A 70 6.40 -19.80 -1.48
CA LEU A 70 7.85 -19.63 -1.62
C LEU A 70 8.54 -21.00 -1.55
N GLY A 71 9.20 -21.42 -2.62
CA GLY A 71 9.89 -22.71 -2.65
C GLY A 71 8.99 -23.92 -2.92
N GLY A 72 7.75 -23.70 -3.37
CA GLY A 72 6.84 -24.74 -3.86
C GLY A 72 5.44 -24.67 -3.24
N ALA A 73 4.50 -25.45 -3.78
CA ALA A 73 3.08 -25.41 -3.40
C ALA A 73 2.80 -25.76 -1.92
N ASN A 74 3.73 -26.44 -1.25
CA ASN A 74 3.61 -26.84 0.15
C ASN A 74 4.06 -25.76 1.14
N TYR A 75 4.55 -24.62 0.66
CA TYR A 75 5.12 -23.54 1.46
C TYR A 75 4.38 -22.25 1.16
N THR A 76 3.27 -22.03 1.85
CA THR A 76 2.34 -20.95 1.53
C THR A 76 2.32 -19.89 2.61
N TYR A 77 1.93 -18.68 2.23
CA TYR A 77 1.53 -17.64 3.17
C TYR A 77 0.17 -17.08 2.77
N ASN A 78 -0.58 -16.64 3.77
CA ASN A 78 -1.85 -15.97 3.59
C ASN A 78 -1.91 -14.74 4.49
N VAL A 79 -2.27 -13.60 3.91
CA VAL A 79 -2.49 -12.33 4.57
C VAL A 79 -3.90 -11.87 4.20
N PRO A 80 -4.90 -12.04 5.09
CA PRO A 80 -6.22 -11.44 4.89
C PRO A 80 -6.12 -9.91 4.79
N SER A 81 -7.23 -9.27 4.38
CA SER A 81 -7.31 -7.81 4.31
C SER A 81 -6.93 -7.18 5.64
N PRO A 82 -5.96 -6.25 5.67
CA PRO A 82 -5.59 -5.50 6.88
C PRO A 82 -6.79 -4.79 7.51
N GLN A 83 -6.76 -4.69 8.84
CA GLN A 83 -7.87 -4.15 9.63
C GLN A 83 -7.46 -2.83 10.27
N LEU A 84 -8.28 -1.78 10.10
CA LEU A 84 -8.05 -0.51 10.78
C LEU A 84 -8.26 -0.69 12.29
N VAL A 85 -7.33 -0.19 13.10
CA VAL A 85 -7.46 -0.22 14.57
C VAL A 85 -8.57 0.73 14.98
N THR A 86 -9.55 0.22 15.72
CA THR A 86 -10.71 0.98 16.19
C THR A 86 -10.28 2.24 16.95
N GLY A 87 -10.89 3.38 16.59
CA GLY A 87 -10.57 4.68 17.19
C GLY A 87 -9.32 5.35 16.64
N THR A 88 -8.71 4.79 15.59
CA THR A 88 -7.61 5.43 14.85
C THR A 88 -7.97 5.59 13.38
N THR A 89 -7.30 6.52 12.69
CA THR A 89 -7.43 6.70 11.24
C THR A 89 -6.22 6.18 10.48
N ASN A 90 -5.12 5.85 11.18
CA ASN A 90 -3.84 5.57 10.54
C ASN A 90 -3.10 4.33 11.07
N TYR A 91 -3.65 3.57 12.01
CA TYR A 91 -3.04 2.32 12.46
C TYR A 91 -3.80 1.12 11.90
N TRP A 92 -3.07 0.21 11.27
CA TRP A 92 -3.61 -0.98 10.63
C TRP A 92 -2.97 -2.22 11.23
N ILE A 93 -3.77 -3.24 11.52
CA ILE A 93 -3.29 -4.57 11.90
C ILE A 93 -3.19 -5.41 10.64
N VAL A 94 -1.99 -5.94 10.38
CA VAL A 94 -1.71 -6.89 9.33
C VAL A 94 -1.34 -8.22 9.99
N THR A 95 -2.11 -9.26 9.70
CA THR A 95 -1.85 -10.62 10.22
C THR A 95 -1.47 -11.53 9.06
N SER A 96 -0.32 -12.20 9.14
CA SER A 96 0.12 -13.18 8.16
C SER A 96 0.25 -14.56 8.78
N THR A 97 -0.28 -15.57 8.10
CA THR A 97 -0.08 -16.97 8.47
C THR A 97 0.75 -17.67 7.41
N GLY A 98 1.93 -18.14 7.80
CA GLY A 98 2.77 -19.02 6.99
C GLY A 98 2.50 -20.48 7.31
N THR A 99 2.45 -21.33 6.29
CA THR A 99 2.09 -22.75 6.41
C THR A 99 3.02 -23.65 5.61
N VAL A 100 3.50 -24.71 6.27
CA VAL A 100 4.25 -25.81 5.66
C VAL A 100 3.38 -27.07 5.67
N SER A 101 3.01 -27.55 4.49
CA SER A 101 2.25 -28.79 4.31
C SER A 101 3.19 -29.98 4.11
N LEU A 102 3.15 -30.93 5.04
CA LEU A 102 3.96 -32.15 4.97
C LEU A 102 3.30 -33.20 4.07
N PRO A 103 4.07 -34.11 3.45
CA PRO A 103 3.51 -35.22 2.67
C PRO A 103 2.55 -36.12 3.44
N SER A 104 2.63 -36.12 4.78
CA SER A 104 1.71 -36.83 5.67
C SER A 104 0.32 -36.19 5.78
N GLY A 105 0.10 -35.01 5.18
CA GLY A 105 -1.13 -34.22 5.30
C GLY A 105 -1.19 -33.32 6.54
N VAL A 106 -0.13 -33.30 7.36
CA VAL A 106 -0.04 -32.41 8.53
C VAL A 106 0.44 -31.03 8.09
N ASN A 107 -0.23 -29.98 8.56
CA ASN A 107 0.17 -28.60 8.37
C ASN A 107 0.85 -28.06 9.63
N ILE A 108 2.01 -27.42 9.44
CA ILE A 108 2.68 -26.64 10.49
C ILE A 108 2.53 -25.17 10.11
N SER A 109 1.89 -24.38 10.97
CA SER A 109 1.63 -22.97 10.70
C SER A 109 2.19 -22.08 11.80
N ARG A 110 2.55 -20.85 11.42
CA ARG A 110 2.92 -19.76 12.33
C ARG A 110 2.18 -18.50 11.90
N THR A 111 1.70 -17.74 12.88
CA THR A 111 0.97 -16.50 12.64
C THR A 111 1.72 -15.33 13.24
N LEU A 112 1.92 -14.29 12.44
CA LEU A 112 2.52 -13.04 12.85
C LEU A 112 1.50 -11.93 12.71
N SER A 113 1.47 -11.04 13.70
CA SER A 113 0.65 -9.84 13.67
C SER A 113 1.53 -8.61 13.85
N THR A 114 1.36 -7.63 12.97
CA THR A 114 2.08 -6.35 13.04
C THR A 114 1.12 -5.19 12.94
N THR A 115 1.38 -4.15 13.73
CA THR A 115 0.70 -2.88 13.55
C THR A 115 1.53 -1.98 12.64
N VAL A 116 0.93 -1.57 11.53
CA VAL A 116 1.48 -0.63 10.56
C VAL A 116 0.83 0.73 10.78
N LYS A 117 1.64 1.73 11.09
CA LYS A 117 1.25 3.15 11.07
C LYS A 117 1.42 3.68 9.66
N THR A 118 0.36 4.24 9.12
CA THR A 118 0.34 4.96 7.85
C THR A 118 0.52 6.46 8.08
N GLY A 119 0.62 7.25 7.01
CA GLY A 119 0.62 8.71 7.09
C GLY A 119 -0.57 9.26 7.89
N ALA A 120 -0.49 10.53 8.28
CA ALA A 120 -1.68 11.25 8.73
C ALA A 120 -2.28 11.99 7.54
N ILE A 121 -3.60 11.92 7.39
CA ILE A 121 -4.35 12.79 6.48
C ILE A 121 -4.82 14.00 7.28
N ASP A 122 -4.73 15.18 6.69
CA ASP A 122 -5.28 16.41 7.25
C ASP A 122 -6.09 17.13 6.16
N SER A 123 -7.37 16.76 6.05
CA SER A 123 -8.29 17.36 5.09
C SER A 123 -8.53 18.85 5.35
N SER A 124 -8.24 19.36 6.56
CA SER A 124 -8.33 20.79 6.87
C SER A 124 -7.32 21.66 6.10
N LYS A 125 -6.29 21.04 5.51
CA LYS A 125 -5.34 21.70 4.60
C LYS A 125 -5.91 22.02 3.22
N PHE A 126 -7.12 21.54 2.92
CA PHE A 126 -7.82 21.79 1.67
C PHE A 126 -9.16 22.47 1.97
N PRO A 127 -9.19 23.71 2.51
CA PRO A 127 -10.44 24.35 2.94
C PRO A 127 -11.23 24.99 1.79
N TYR A 128 -10.67 25.04 0.59
CA TYR A 128 -11.20 25.80 -0.55
C TYR A 128 -11.66 24.87 -1.68
N ALA A 129 -12.72 25.27 -2.38
CA ALA A 129 -13.18 24.62 -3.60
C ALA A 129 -12.14 24.82 -4.72
N ILE A 130 -11.61 26.04 -4.80
CA ILE A 130 -10.52 26.40 -5.68
C ILE A 130 -9.49 27.25 -4.93
N ASP A 131 -8.21 26.93 -5.08
CA ASP A 131 -7.10 27.66 -4.46
C ASP A 131 -5.99 27.91 -5.49
N THR A 132 -5.60 29.17 -5.67
CA THR A 132 -4.71 29.57 -6.76
C THR A 132 -3.66 30.56 -6.26
N THR A 133 -2.41 30.40 -6.69
CA THR A 133 -1.31 31.32 -6.36
C THR A 133 -1.37 32.65 -7.12
N ALA A 134 -2.15 32.71 -8.20
CA ALA A 134 -2.33 33.86 -9.08
C ALA A 134 -3.81 34.28 -9.15
N ASP A 135 -4.16 35.17 -10.09
CA ASP A 135 -5.54 35.60 -10.30
C ASP A 135 -6.40 34.46 -10.86
N LEU A 136 -7.65 34.38 -10.41
CA LEU A 136 -8.67 33.49 -10.96
C LEU A 136 -9.58 34.28 -11.90
N VAL A 137 -9.54 33.92 -13.18
CA VAL A 137 -10.34 34.56 -14.22
C VAL A 137 -11.53 33.67 -14.55
N ILE A 138 -12.73 34.16 -14.26
CA ILE A 138 -13.98 33.45 -14.53
C ILE A 138 -14.67 34.04 -15.77
N ARG A 139 -14.96 33.18 -16.76
CA ARG A 139 -15.69 33.53 -17.98
C ARG A 139 -16.74 32.46 -18.28
N GLY A 140 -17.94 32.82 -18.72
CA GLY A 140 -18.98 31.85 -19.04
C GLY A 140 -19.82 31.42 -17.82
N ASN A 141 -20.35 30.19 -17.84
CA ASN A 141 -21.26 29.67 -16.82
C ASN A 141 -20.47 28.83 -15.79
N VAL A 142 -19.84 29.51 -14.84
CA VAL A 142 -19.05 28.88 -13.79
C VAL A 142 -19.78 28.97 -12.45
N THR A 143 -19.94 27.83 -11.79
CA THR A 143 -20.49 27.73 -10.43
C THR A 143 -19.42 27.18 -9.50
N ILE A 144 -19.15 27.89 -8.40
CA ILE A 144 -18.25 27.44 -7.35
C ILE A 144 -19.08 27.25 -6.08
N ASN A 145 -19.36 26.00 -5.73
CA ASN A 145 -20.08 25.63 -4.52
C ASN A 145 -19.06 25.39 -3.39
N GLY A 146 -18.58 26.49 -2.81
CA GLY A 146 -17.58 26.51 -1.75
C GLY A 146 -16.86 27.86 -1.73
N VAL A 147 -15.67 27.92 -1.14
CA VAL A 147 -14.86 29.15 -1.12
C VAL A 147 -13.80 29.07 -2.22
N ALA A 148 -13.68 30.14 -3.00
CA ALA A 148 -12.57 30.36 -3.92
C ALA A 148 -11.51 31.23 -3.24
N LYS A 149 -10.26 30.82 -3.34
CA LYS A 149 -9.11 31.55 -2.84
C LYS A 149 -8.15 31.85 -3.99
N GLU A 150 -7.83 33.13 -4.12
CA GLU A 150 -6.99 33.68 -5.18
C GLU A 150 -5.77 34.36 -4.58
N ASN A 151 -4.69 34.42 -5.35
CA ASN A 151 -3.42 35.02 -4.94
C ASN A 151 -2.89 34.46 -3.61
N ASP A 152 -3.06 33.16 -3.38
CA ASP A 152 -2.58 32.49 -2.18
C ASP A 152 -1.10 32.10 -2.31
N ALA A 153 -0.22 32.97 -1.83
CA ALA A 153 1.21 32.72 -1.76
C ALA A 153 1.60 31.62 -0.74
N THR A 154 0.65 31.08 0.03
CA THR A 154 0.89 30.06 1.06
C THR A 154 0.71 28.63 0.57
N ILE A 155 0.22 28.43 -0.67
CA ILE A 155 0.12 27.12 -1.30
C ILE A 155 1.49 26.46 -1.29
N ASN A 156 1.57 25.33 -0.61
CA ASN A 156 2.80 24.55 -0.50
C ASN A 156 2.44 23.06 -0.51
N PHE A 157 2.83 22.38 -1.58
CA PHE A 157 2.54 20.96 -1.80
C PHE A 157 2.89 20.09 -0.57
N ALA A 158 4.09 20.26 -0.01
CA ALA A 158 4.55 19.44 1.11
C ALA A 158 3.75 19.68 2.39
N ASN A 159 3.32 20.91 2.63
CA ASN A 159 2.47 21.25 3.79
C ASN A 159 1.03 20.71 3.62
N MET A 160 0.52 20.69 2.40
CA MET A 160 -0.85 20.23 2.11
C MET A 160 -0.96 18.70 2.17
N PHE A 161 -0.05 17.99 1.48
CA PHE A 161 -0.08 16.53 1.39
C PHE A 161 0.73 15.82 2.48
N GLY A 162 1.56 16.55 3.24
CA GLY A 162 2.44 15.98 4.26
C GLY A 162 3.61 15.16 3.71
N ILE A 163 3.82 15.16 2.39
CA ILE A 163 4.89 14.45 1.68
C ILE A 163 5.48 15.31 0.56
N SER A 164 6.69 14.99 0.11
CA SER A 164 7.32 15.73 -1.01
C SER A 164 6.70 15.38 -2.37
N LYS A 165 6.82 16.28 -3.35
CA LYS A 165 6.44 16.05 -4.76
C LYS A 165 7.08 14.77 -5.31
N THR A 166 8.38 14.59 -5.09
CA THR A 166 9.12 13.39 -5.52
C THR A 166 8.59 12.10 -4.89
N THR A 167 8.20 12.14 -3.61
CA THR A 167 7.60 10.98 -2.93
C THR A 167 6.22 10.66 -3.49
N MET A 168 5.41 11.68 -3.77
CA MET A 168 4.08 11.51 -4.38
C MET A 168 4.19 10.92 -5.79
N GLU A 169 5.09 11.46 -6.62
CA GLU A 169 5.35 10.97 -7.97
C GLU A 169 5.83 9.51 -7.97
N ALA A 170 6.80 9.17 -7.12
CA ALA A 170 7.30 7.79 -6.98
C ALA A 170 6.23 6.81 -6.46
N GLY A 171 5.23 7.32 -5.76
CA GLY A 171 4.10 6.56 -5.22
C GLY A 171 2.84 6.59 -6.08
N ALA A 172 2.88 7.22 -7.26
CA ALA A 172 1.69 7.37 -8.10
C ALA A 172 1.16 6.00 -8.57
N THR A 173 -0.16 5.84 -8.52
CA THR A 173 -0.87 4.71 -9.14
C THR A 173 -0.66 4.71 -10.65
N HIS A 174 -0.77 5.90 -11.27
CA HIS A 174 -0.56 6.10 -12.70
C HIS A 174 0.44 7.22 -12.92
N LEU A 175 1.46 6.94 -13.74
CA LEU A 175 2.46 7.92 -14.15
C LEU A 175 2.36 8.15 -15.65
N TYR A 176 1.92 9.35 -16.03
CA TYR A 176 1.75 9.78 -17.41
C TYR A 176 2.71 10.93 -17.76
N THR A 177 2.76 11.19 -19.05
CA THR A 177 3.37 12.34 -19.70
C THR A 177 2.29 13.01 -20.55
N ASP A 178 2.59 14.19 -21.08
CA ASP A 178 1.74 14.89 -22.03
C ASP A 178 1.43 14.12 -23.32
N SER A 179 2.20 13.06 -23.61
CA SER A 179 2.05 12.25 -24.84
C SER A 179 1.25 10.95 -24.67
N ASN A 180 1.08 10.46 -23.43
CA ASN A 180 0.51 9.13 -23.17
C ASN A 180 -0.62 9.15 -22.12
N PHE A 181 -1.12 10.34 -21.76
CA PHE A 181 -2.25 10.47 -20.85
C PHE A 181 -3.49 9.76 -21.41
N ALA A 182 -4.06 8.87 -20.59
CA ALA A 182 -5.26 8.13 -20.91
C ALA A 182 -6.00 7.75 -19.61
N ALA A 183 -7.25 7.31 -19.75
CA ALA A 183 -7.92 6.59 -18.66
C ALA A 183 -7.20 5.24 -18.42
N PRO A 184 -7.17 4.73 -17.18
CA PRO A 184 -7.84 5.25 -15.98
C PRO A 184 -7.13 6.46 -15.35
N VAL A 185 -7.93 7.30 -14.68
CA VAL A 185 -7.47 8.39 -13.81
C VAL A 185 -8.08 8.16 -12.43
N ASP A 186 -7.45 7.29 -11.65
CA ASP A 186 -7.84 6.93 -10.29
C ASP A 186 -6.62 6.93 -9.34
N GLY A 187 -6.87 6.80 -8.03
CA GLY A 187 -5.81 6.75 -7.02
C GLY A 187 -4.96 8.02 -6.98
N ILE A 188 -3.64 7.88 -7.15
CA ILE A 188 -2.72 9.01 -7.39
C ILE A 188 -2.31 8.96 -8.86
N THR A 189 -2.80 9.89 -9.66
CA THR A 189 -2.38 10.07 -11.05
C THR A 189 -1.44 11.26 -11.15
N TRP A 190 -0.22 11.03 -11.64
CA TRP A 190 0.79 12.06 -11.85
C TRP A 190 1.08 12.21 -13.34
N VAL A 191 1.00 13.44 -13.87
CA VAL A 191 1.29 13.76 -15.27
C VAL A 191 2.46 14.72 -15.34
N ASN A 192 3.56 14.31 -15.98
CA ASN A 192 4.68 15.20 -16.26
C ASN A 192 4.53 15.83 -17.65
N VAL A 193 4.38 17.15 -17.70
CA VAL A 193 4.31 17.90 -18.96
C VAL A 193 5.70 18.44 -19.26
N ALA A 194 6.24 18.13 -20.43
CA ALA A 194 7.53 18.68 -20.84
C ALA A 194 7.47 20.21 -20.96
N SER A 195 8.54 20.89 -20.56
CA SER A 195 8.60 22.36 -20.60
C SER A 195 8.35 22.89 -22.01
N GLY A 196 7.42 23.84 -22.13
CA GLY A 196 7.02 24.44 -23.41
C GLY A 196 5.99 23.65 -24.21
N ASN A 197 5.59 22.45 -23.75
CA ASN A 197 4.48 21.73 -24.35
C ASN A 197 3.14 22.22 -23.80
N ASN A 198 2.12 22.22 -24.65
CA ASN A 198 0.76 22.56 -24.26
C ASN A 198 -0.02 21.26 -24.04
N PHE A 199 -0.09 20.80 -22.79
CA PHE A 199 -0.83 19.59 -22.47
C PHE A 199 -2.34 19.90 -22.44
N ALA A 200 -3.10 19.13 -23.21
CA ALA A 200 -4.54 19.29 -23.28
C ALA A 200 -5.24 17.97 -22.95
N ILE A 201 -6.08 17.98 -21.91
CA ILE A 201 -7.05 16.92 -21.68
C ILE A 201 -8.27 17.28 -22.51
N ALA A 202 -8.54 16.50 -23.54
CA ALA A 202 -9.66 16.70 -24.45
C ALA A 202 -10.56 15.46 -24.49
N GLY A 203 -11.88 15.69 -24.52
CA GLY A 203 -12.87 14.62 -24.65
C GLY A 203 -13.63 14.34 -23.36
N ASN A 204 -14.07 13.09 -23.20
CA ASN A 204 -14.81 12.67 -22.01
C ASN A 204 -13.85 11.99 -21.03
N LEU A 205 -13.80 12.47 -19.80
CA LEU A 205 -13.01 11.86 -18.73
C LEU A 205 -13.87 11.73 -17.48
N GLU A 206 -13.84 10.54 -16.90
CA GLU A 206 -14.34 10.28 -15.57
C GLU A 206 -13.17 9.77 -14.74
N GLY A 207 -12.96 10.35 -13.56
CA GLY A 207 -11.83 10.01 -12.70
C GLY A 207 -12.10 10.30 -11.24
N SER A 208 -11.23 9.77 -10.38
CA SER A 208 -11.31 9.96 -8.93
C SER A 208 -9.94 9.99 -8.26
N GLY A 209 -9.88 10.40 -7.00
CA GLY A 209 -8.64 10.43 -6.23
C GLY A 209 -7.86 11.73 -6.41
N ILE A 210 -6.59 11.66 -6.75
CA ILE A 210 -5.70 12.81 -6.88
C ILE A 210 -5.12 12.86 -8.29
N LEU A 211 -5.41 13.93 -9.02
CA LEU A 211 -4.80 14.22 -10.30
C LEU A 211 -3.78 15.35 -10.13
N ILE A 212 -2.49 15.04 -10.25
CA ILE A 212 -1.41 16.02 -10.24
C ILE A 212 -0.87 16.20 -11.64
N ILE A 213 -0.80 17.44 -12.09
CA ILE A 213 -0.24 17.80 -13.40
C ILE A 213 0.94 18.73 -13.16
N ASN A 214 2.12 18.24 -13.47
CA ASN A 214 3.37 18.97 -13.35
C ASN A 214 3.67 19.70 -14.67
N GLY A 215 3.12 20.91 -14.80
CA GLY A 215 3.20 21.81 -15.94
C GLY A 215 1.83 22.40 -16.30
N ASP A 216 1.82 23.23 -17.35
CA ASP A 216 0.61 23.93 -17.79
C ASP A 216 -0.39 22.96 -18.43
N VAL A 217 -1.68 23.15 -18.15
CA VAL A 217 -2.74 22.30 -18.67
C VAL A 217 -3.97 23.07 -19.12
N ARG A 218 -4.52 22.61 -20.25
CA ARG A 218 -5.86 22.96 -20.70
C ARG A 218 -6.80 21.76 -20.62
N ILE A 219 -7.84 21.87 -19.80
CA ILE A 219 -8.90 20.87 -19.68
C ILE A 219 -10.10 21.31 -20.52
N SER A 220 -10.48 20.48 -21.49
CA SER A 220 -11.56 20.72 -22.42
C SER A 220 -12.39 19.46 -22.67
N GLY A 221 -13.67 19.61 -22.99
CA GLY A 221 -14.59 18.47 -23.16
C GLY A 221 -15.51 18.26 -21.95
N THR A 222 -15.93 17.02 -21.70
CA THR A 222 -16.87 16.68 -20.62
C THR A 222 -16.14 15.91 -19.53
N ILE A 223 -15.89 16.55 -18.39
CA ILE A 223 -15.07 15.97 -17.33
C ILE A 223 -15.89 15.86 -16.06
N VAL A 224 -15.83 14.69 -15.41
CA VAL A 224 -16.32 14.50 -14.04
C VAL A 224 -15.16 13.97 -13.21
N PHE A 225 -14.81 14.66 -12.14
CA PHE A 225 -13.70 14.26 -11.27
C PHE A 225 -14.07 14.34 -9.80
N ASP A 226 -13.91 13.24 -9.08
CA ASP A 226 -14.18 13.12 -7.65
C ASP A 226 -12.87 13.06 -6.85
N GLY A 227 -12.46 14.17 -6.24
CA GLY A 227 -11.27 14.26 -5.41
C GLY A 227 -10.49 15.56 -5.59
N ILE A 228 -9.16 15.48 -5.63
CA ILE A 228 -8.26 16.65 -5.68
C ILE A 228 -7.62 16.76 -7.07
N ILE A 229 -7.74 17.92 -7.70
CA ILE A 229 -6.94 18.29 -8.88
C ILE A 229 -5.87 19.27 -8.43
N TYR A 230 -4.60 18.99 -8.70
CA TYR A 230 -3.47 19.85 -8.36
C TYR A 230 -2.60 20.12 -9.58
N VAL A 231 -2.55 21.37 -10.03
CA VAL A 231 -1.75 21.79 -11.19
C VAL A 231 -0.55 22.58 -10.70
N ILE A 232 0.65 22.16 -11.10
CA ILE A 232 1.90 22.90 -10.90
C ILE A 232 2.21 23.65 -12.19
N GLY A 233 1.50 24.75 -12.43
CA GLY A 233 1.50 25.49 -13.68
C GLY A 233 0.19 26.26 -13.89
N ALA A 234 0.02 26.78 -15.09
CA ALA A 234 -1.20 27.45 -15.52
C ALA A 234 -2.33 26.43 -15.73
N LEU A 235 -3.52 26.73 -15.22
CA LEU A 235 -4.72 25.91 -15.38
C LEU A 235 -5.77 26.66 -16.18
N THR A 236 -6.17 26.09 -17.31
CA THR A 236 -7.31 26.58 -18.10
C THR A 236 -8.36 25.49 -18.22
N MET A 237 -9.58 25.75 -17.76
CA MET A 237 -10.75 24.88 -17.96
C MET A 237 -11.68 25.53 -18.97
N THR A 238 -12.02 24.89 -20.09
CA THR A 238 -12.91 25.50 -21.13
C THR A 238 -14.10 24.62 -21.56
N GLY A 239 -14.40 23.54 -20.83
CA GLY A 239 -15.39 22.52 -21.21
C GLY A 239 -16.68 22.53 -20.37
N THR A 240 -17.35 21.37 -20.33
CA THR A 240 -18.38 21.02 -19.36
C THR A 240 -17.72 20.19 -18.25
N ILE A 241 -17.31 20.83 -17.17
CA ILE A 241 -16.44 20.22 -16.16
C ILE A 241 -17.16 20.23 -14.82
N THR A 242 -17.24 19.09 -14.15
CA THR A 242 -17.73 18.98 -12.78
C THR A 242 -16.63 18.37 -11.92
N THR A 243 -16.21 19.06 -10.88
CA THR A 243 -15.23 18.55 -9.91
C THR A 243 -15.88 18.52 -8.54
N ASN A 244 -15.90 17.36 -7.87
CA ASN A 244 -16.36 17.22 -6.49
C ASN A 244 -15.14 16.99 -5.60
N GLY A 245 -14.73 18.02 -4.86
CA GLY A 245 -13.54 18.02 -4.00
C GLY A 245 -12.83 19.36 -4.02
N SER A 246 -11.56 19.42 -4.41
CA SER A 246 -10.78 20.67 -4.43
C SER A 246 -9.90 20.78 -5.67
N VAL A 247 -9.80 21.98 -6.23
CA VAL A 247 -8.95 22.31 -7.38
C VAL A 247 -7.87 23.30 -6.93
N ILE A 248 -6.61 22.95 -7.12
CA ILE A 248 -5.48 23.79 -6.71
C ILE A 248 -4.61 24.06 -7.93
N ALA A 249 -4.23 25.32 -8.12
CA ALA A 249 -3.27 25.71 -9.14
C ALA A 249 -2.11 26.49 -8.51
N GLU A 250 -0.96 25.83 -8.45
CA GLU A 250 0.34 26.41 -8.09
C GLU A 250 1.01 26.93 -9.36
N SER A 251 0.58 28.11 -9.80
CA SER A 251 1.13 28.81 -10.97
C SER A 251 2.23 29.82 -10.57
N SER A 252 3.05 30.23 -11.54
CA SER A 252 3.90 31.41 -11.37
C SER A 252 3.04 32.67 -11.30
N LEU A 253 3.52 33.71 -10.60
CA LEU A 253 2.78 34.97 -10.33
C LEU A 253 2.28 35.74 -11.59
N THR A 254 2.61 35.28 -12.79
CA THR A 254 2.24 35.90 -14.08
C THR A 254 1.32 35.05 -14.94
N ALA A 255 0.89 33.87 -14.47
CA ALA A 255 0.04 32.97 -15.23
C ALA A 255 -1.26 32.72 -14.46
N ASP A 256 -2.38 33.13 -15.05
CA ASP A 256 -3.71 33.10 -14.46
C ASP A 256 -4.29 31.69 -14.44
N THR A 257 -5.22 31.45 -13.51
CA THR A 257 -6.12 30.30 -13.57
C THR A 257 -7.41 30.74 -14.25
N GLU A 258 -7.74 30.13 -15.39
CA GLU A 258 -8.91 30.51 -16.17
C GLU A 258 -9.99 29.42 -16.13
N LEU A 259 -11.18 29.77 -15.65
CA LEU A 259 -12.37 28.94 -15.76
C LEU A 259 -13.30 29.52 -16.82
N MET A 260 -13.49 28.76 -17.88
CA MET A 260 -14.28 29.09 -19.06
C MET A 260 -15.28 27.97 -19.39
N GLY A 261 -16.41 28.30 -20.02
CA GLY A 261 -17.39 27.29 -20.46
C GLY A 261 -18.46 27.02 -19.40
N THR A 262 -18.75 25.75 -19.13
CA THR A 262 -19.70 25.30 -18.09
C THR A 262 -18.95 24.53 -17.02
N VAL A 263 -18.46 25.22 -15.99
CA VAL A 263 -17.61 24.62 -14.95
C VAL A 263 -18.32 24.65 -13.61
N ASN A 264 -18.46 23.50 -12.97
CA ASN A 264 -19.00 23.33 -11.63
C ASN A 264 -17.90 22.80 -10.70
N VAL A 265 -17.41 23.64 -9.80
CA VAL A 265 -16.47 23.23 -8.75
C VAL A 265 -17.23 23.10 -7.45
N ASN A 266 -17.48 21.87 -7.02
CA ASN A 266 -18.19 21.56 -5.79
C ASN A 266 -17.18 21.18 -4.71
N TYR A 267 -17.11 21.96 -3.64
CA TYR A 267 -16.33 21.57 -2.48
C TYR A 267 -16.96 20.35 -1.80
N ASP A 268 -16.23 19.23 -1.75
CA ASP A 268 -16.68 18.01 -1.11
C ASP A 268 -15.58 17.41 -0.23
N LEU A 269 -15.76 17.53 1.09
CA LEU A 269 -14.82 17.02 2.07
C LEU A 269 -14.69 15.50 2.02
N THR A 270 -15.76 14.77 1.71
CA THR A 270 -15.75 13.30 1.65
C THR A 270 -14.87 12.82 0.51
N GLN A 271 -14.92 13.50 -0.64
CA GLN A 271 -14.09 13.19 -1.79
C GLN A 271 -12.62 13.56 -1.56
N ILE A 272 -12.36 14.68 -0.87
CA ILE A 272 -11.02 15.07 -0.45
C ILE A 272 -10.42 14.02 0.50
N GLU A 273 -11.16 13.58 1.51
CA GLU A 273 -10.70 12.55 2.46
C GLU A 273 -10.45 11.21 1.77
N SER A 274 -11.33 10.81 0.86
CA SER A 274 -11.17 9.59 0.05
C SER A 274 -9.92 9.66 -0.84
N ALA A 275 -9.64 10.83 -1.43
CA ALA A 275 -8.45 11.07 -2.22
C ALA A 275 -7.17 11.03 -1.36
N LEU A 276 -7.17 11.67 -0.19
CA LEU A 276 -6.02 11.69 0.73
C LEU A 276 -5.69 10.32 1.33
N ALA A 277 -6.65 9.39 1.39
CA ALA A 277 -6.40 8.02 1.81
C ALA A 277 -5.31 7.32 0.96
N TYR A 278 -5.20 7.64 -0.33
CA TYR A 278 -4.14 7.12 -1.19
C TYR A 278 -2.74 7.66 -0.79
N VAL A 279 -2.66 8.93 -0.38
CA VAL A 279 -1.40 9.55 0.09
C VAL A 279 -0.95 8.97 1.42
N GLN A 280 -1.91 8.73 2.31
CA GLN A 280 -1.69 8.13 3.61
C GLN A 280 -0.87 6.84 3.50
N LEU A 281 -1.17 6.06 2.47
CA LEU A 281 -0.56 4.77 2.21
C LEU A 281 0.86 4.87 1.65
N LEU A 282 1.33 6.03 1.19
CA LEU A 282 2.71 6.17 0.71
C LEU A 282 3.76 6.15 1.84
N ASN A 283 3.35 6.48 3.07
CA ASN A 283 4.23 6.44 4.23
C ASN A 283 3.79 5.33 5.19
N LYS A 284 4.57 4.26 5.31
CA LYS A 284 4.26 3.10 6.18
C LYS A 284 5.41 2.80 7.13
N GLN A 285 5.09 2.69 8.40
CA GLN A 285 6.03 2.34 9.46
C GLN A 285 5.48 1.19 10.29
N ILE A 286 6.29 0.16 10.51
CA ILE A 286 5.95 -0.89 11.47
C ILE A 286 6.21 -0.32 12.86
N VAL A 287 5.19 -0.31 13.71
CA VAL A 287 5.27 0.24 15.07
C VAL A 287 5.25 -0.84 16.14
N SER A 288 4.71 -2.02 15.82
CA SER A 288 4.74 -3.18 16.71
C SER A 288 4.72 -4.47 15.91
N TRP A 289 5.21 -5.52 16.54
CA TRP A 289 5.27 -6.86 15.99
C TRP A 289 5.05 -7.87 17.12
N ARG A 290 4.28 -8.92 16.87
CA ARG A 290 4.12 -10.07 17.75
C ARG A 290 3.91 -11.35 16.96
N GLU A 291 4.36 -12.46 17.54
CA GLU A 291 3.94 -13.81 17.15
C GLU A 291 2.69 -14.19 17.96
N GLU A 292 1.73 -14.85 17.30
CA GLU A 292 0.48 -15.35 17.92
C GLU A 292 0.52 -16.85 18.18
#